data_AF-A0A7K9SKU3-F1
#
_entry.id   AF-A0A7K9SKU3-F1
#
_cell.length_a   1.000
_cell.length_b   1.000
_cell.length_c   1.000
_cell.angle_alpha   90.00
_cell.angle_beta   90.00
_cell.angle_gamma   90.00
#
_symmetry.space_group_name_H-M   'P 1'
#
loop_
_entity.id
_entity.type
_entity.pdbx_description
1 polymer ?
#
loop_
_entity_poly.entity_id
_entity_poly.type
_entity_poly.pdbx_seq_one_letter_code
_entity_poly.pdbx_strand_id
1 'polypeptide(L)'
;MDPLRAQQLAAELEVDMMADMYNRMTQACHRKCVPPYYKDAELSKGESVCLDRCVAKYLEVHERMGKKLTELSVQDEELLKRMQQGT
;
A
#
# COMPACT_ATOMS: atom_id res chain seq x y z
N MET A 1 -1.32 -20.99 -21.73
CA MET A 1 -1.79 -20.84 -20.34
C MET A 1 -3.30 -20.95 -20.36
N ASP A 2 -3.88 -21.80 -19.51
CA ASP A 2 -5.33 -21.89 -19.38
C ASP A 2 -5.87 -20.56 -18.80
N PRO A 3 -6.81 -19.87 -19.46
CA PRO A 3 -7.35 -18.59 -18.99
C PRO A 3 -7.97 -18.67 -17.59
N LEU A 4 -8.50 -19.82 -17.17
CA LEU A 4 -9.02 -20.00 -15.81
C LEU A 4 -7.91 -19.90 -14.76
N ARG A 5 -6.74 -20.48 -15.07
CA ARG A 5 -5.57 -20.49 -14.18
C ARG A 5 -4.92 -19.11 -14.09
N ALA A 6 -4.98 -18.32 -15.16
CA ALA A 6 -4.51 -16.93 -15.15
C ALA A 6 -5.38 -16.03 -14.25
N GLN A 7 -6.70 -16.20 -14.26
CA GLN A 7 -7.60 -15.48 -13.35
C GLN A 7 -7.38 -15.87 -11.89
N GLN A 8 -7.19 -17.16 -11.61
CA GLN A 8 -6.87 -17.64 -10.26
C GLN A 8 -5.58 -17.02 -9.73
N LEU A 9 -4.52 -17.00 -10.56
CA LEU A 9 -3.25 -16.40 -10.17
C LEU A 9 -3.38 -14.90 -9.91
N ALA A 10 -4.16 -14.17 -10.72
CA ALA A 10 -4.39 -12.74 -10.49
C ALA A 10 -5.08 -12.49 -9.14
N ALA A 11 -6.10 -13.28 -8.80
CA ALA A 11 -6.79 -13.18 -7.51
C ALA A 11 -5.87 -13.51 -6.32
N GLU A 12 -5.02 -14.54 -6.44
CA GLU A 12 -4.03 -14.88 -5.42
C GLU A 12 -3.04 -13.72 -5.18
N LEU A 13 -2.55 -13.11 -6.26
CA LEU A 13 -1.64 -11.97 -6.17
C LEU A 13 -2.30 -10.75 -5.52
N GLU A 14 -3.57 -10.47 -5.81
CA GLU A 14 -4.31 -9.38 -5.15
C GLU A 14 -4.37 -9.59 -3.63
N VAL A 15 -4.66 -10.81 -3.18
CA VAL A 15 -4.71 -11.15 -1.75
C VAL A 15 -3.35 -10.98 -1.09
N ASP A 16 -2.28 -11.50 -1.70
CA ASP A 16 -0.92 -11.39 -1.16
C ASP A 16 -0.46 -9.94 -1.05
N MET A 17 -0.77 -9.12 -2.05
CA MET A 17 -0.47 -7.68 -2.02
C MET A 17 -1.22 -6.95 -0.91
N MET A 18 -2.52 -7.26 -0.73
CA MET A 18 -3.30 -6.68 0.36
C MET A 18 -2.78 -7.10 1.74
N ALA A 19 -2.32 -8.34 1.88
CA ALA A 19 -1.72 -8.84 3.12
C ALA A 19 -0.41 -8.11 3.46
N ASP A 20 0.49 -7.90 2.49
CA ASP A 20 1.71 -7.12 2.70
C ASP A 20 1.39 -5.66 3.08
N MET A 21 0.43 -5.04 2.39
CA MET A 21 -0.04 -3.69 2.71
C MET A 21 -0.57 -3.58 4.14
N TYR A 22 -1.39 -4.54 4.58
CA TYR A 22 -1.91 -4.62 5.94
C TYR A 22 -0.79 -4.75 6.98
N ASN A 23 0.20 -5.61 6.73
CA ASN A 23 1.33 -5.82 7.64
C ASN A 23 2.18 -4.56 7.79
N ARG A 24 2.50 -3.89 6.68
CA ARG A 24 3.26 -2.62 6.69
C ARG A 24 2.50 -1.50 7.39
N MET A 25 1.20 -1.39 7.11
CA MET A 25 0.34 -0.40 7.76
C MET A 25 0.28 -0.61 9.27
N THR A 26 0.06 -1.85 9.71
CA THR A 26 0.00 -2.21 11.13
C THR A 26 1.30 -1.85 11.85
N GLN A 27 2.46 -2.22 11.27
CA GLN A 27 3.76 -1.87 11.86
C GLN A 27 4.00 -0.37 11.89
N ALA A 28 3.63 0.35 10.82
CA ALA A 28 3.79 1.81 10.74
C ALA A 28 2.92 2.53 11.78
N CYS A 29 1.66 2.14 11.93
CA CYS A 29 0.74 2.77 12.87
C CYS A 29 1.06 2.40 14.31
N HIS A 30 1.44 1.15 14.59
CA HIS A 30 1.94 0.76 15.90
C HIS A 30 3.14 1.63 16.31
N ARG A 31 4.17 1.74 15.45
CA ARG A 31 5.36 2.56 15.73
C ARG A 31 5.04 4.06 15.91
N LYS A 32 4.01 4.59 15.23
CA LYS A 32 3.64 6.01 15.30
C LYS A 32 2.77 6.35 16.50
N CYS A 33 1.90 5.44 16.91
CA CYS A 33 0.83 5.73 17.85
C CYS A 33 1.01 5.06 19.21
N VAL A 34 1.74 3.95 19.29
CA VAL A 34 1.95 3.21 20.53
C VAL A 34 3.41 3.39 20.97
N PRO A 35 3.68 4.12 22.07
CA PRO A 35 5.03 4.32 22.56
C PRO A 35 5.65 2.99 23.04
N PRO A 36 6.99 2.85 22.99
CA PRO A 36 7.66 1.62 23.42
C PRO A 36 7.56 1.36 24.93
N TYR A 37 7.17 2.38 25.71
CA TYR A 37 6.89 2.25 27.13
C TYR A 37 5.39 2.07 27.36
N TYR A 38 5.02 0.85 27.73
CA TYR A 38 3.65 0.48 28.05
C TYR A 38 3.38 0.73 29.53
N LYS A 39 2.58 1.75 29.82
CA LYS A 39 2.17 2.05 31.19
C LYS A 39 1.10 1.05 31.66
N ASP A 40 0.17 0.72 30.78
CA ASP A 40 -0.97 -0.17 30.99
C ASP A 40 -1.16 -1.05 29.75
N ALA A 41 -1.90 -2.17 29.87
CA ALA A 41 -2.16 -3.09 28.75
C ALA A 41 -3.28 -2.60 27.81
N GLU A 42 -4.12 -1.68 28.28
CA GLU A 42 -5.19 -1.08 27.48
C GLU A 42 -4.68 0.13 26.71
N LEU A 43 -5.22 0.32 25.51
CA LEU A 43 -4.98 1.54 24.75
C LEU A 43 -5.65 2.72 25.46
N SER A 44 -4.85 3.75 25.72
CA SER A 44 -5.37 5.05 26.11
C SER A 44 -6.23 5.62 24.98
N LYS A 45 -7.17 6.50 25.34
CA LYS A 45 -7.99 7.24 24.36
C LYS A 45 -7.14 7.96 23.29
N GLY A 46 -5.95 8.43 23.68
CA GLY A 46 -5.01 9.08 22.76
C GLY A 46 -4.45 8.12 21.72
N GLU A 47 -4.05 6.92 22.13
CA GLU A 47 -3.55 5.86 21.26
C GLU A 47 -4.63 5.38 20.30
N SER A 48 -5.86 5.14 20.78
CA SER A 48 -6.99 4.73 19.93
C SER A 48 -7.29 5.78 18.84
N VAL A 49 -7.43 7.05 19.22
CA VAL A 49 -7.68 8.14 18.25
C VAL A 49 -6.50 8.34 17.30
N CYS A 50 -5.26 8.13 17.76
CA CYS A 50 -4.10 8.17 16.89
C CYS A 50 -4.14 7.04 15.86
N LEU A 51 -4.45 5.80 16.27
CA LEU A 51 -4.54 4.65 15.38
C LEU A 51 -5.58 4.86 14.29
N ASP A 52 -6.78 5.34 14.63
CA ASP A 52 -7.83 5.65 13.66
C ASP A 52 -7.34 6.66 12.60
N ARG A 53 -6.72 7.75 13.05
CA ARG A 53 -6.14 8.77 12.18
C ARG A 53 -4.97 8.24 11.34
N CYS A 54 -4.16 7.35 11.91
CA CYS A 54 -3.01 6.79 11.24
C CYS A 54 -3.44 5.89 10.08
N VAL A 55 -4.38 4.98 10.32
CA VAL A 55 -4.92 4.09 9.28
C VAL A 55 -5.55 4.89 8.15
N ALA A 56 -6.39 5.89 8.48
CA ALA A 56 -7.00 6.76 7.47
C ALA A 56 -5.95 7.47 6.60
N LYS A 57 -4.92 8.06 7.23
CA LYS A 57 -3.82 8.72 6.50
C LYS A 57 -2.97 7.75 5.70
N TYR A 58 -2.72 6.54 6.22
CA TYR A 58 -1.93 5.53 5.52
C TYR A 58 -2.61 5.14 4.21
N LEU A 59 -3.91 4.89 4.24
CA LEU A 59 -4.70 4.57 3.05
C LEU A 59 -4.73 5.72 2.04
N GLU A 60 -4.95 6.96 2.51
CA GLU A 60 -4.93 8.15 1.65
C GLU A 60 -3.57 8.32 0.95
N VAL A 61 -2.47 8.13 1.68
CA VAL A 61 -1.11 8.19 1.11
C VAL A 61 -0.89 7.03 0.16
N HIS A 62 -1.27 5.81 0.53
CA HIS A 62 -1.12 4.61 -0.30
C HIS A 62 -1.83 4.78 -1.65
N GLU A 63 -3.07 5.29 -1.66
CA GLU A 63 -3.81 5.58 -2.89
C GLU A 63 -3.11 6.63 -3.77
N ARG A 64 -2.66 7.73 -3.17
CA ARG A 64 -1.93 8.78 -3.90
C ARG A 64 -0.62 8.28 -4.49
N MET A 65 0.12 7.46 -3.75
CA MET A 65 1.35 6.84 -4.25
C MET A 65 1.04 5.88 -5.41
N GLY A 66 -0.03 5.08 -5.30
CA GLY A 66 -0.48 4.20 -6.38
C GLY A 66 -0.79 4.98 -7.66
N LYS A 67 -1.61 6.04 -7.56
CA LYS A 67 -1.91 6.94 -8.69
C LYS A 67 -0.64 7.50 -9.33
N LYS A 68 0.29 8.01 -8.50
CA LYS A 68 1.51 8.61 -9.02
C LYS A 68 2.42 7.59 -9.71
N LEU A 69 2.51 6.38 -9.17
CA LEU A 69 3.29 5.31 -9.77
C LEU A 69 2.72 4.92 -11.14
N THR A 70 1.40 4.79 -11.26
CA THR A 70 0.75 4.50 -12.56
C THR A 70 1.00 5.61 -13.58
N GLU A 71 0.90 6.89 -13.18
CA GLU A 71 1.22 8.02 -14.07
C GLU A 71 2.65 7.92 -14.62
N LEU A 72 3.62 7.59 -13.77
CA LEU A 72 5.02 7.45 -14.17
C LEU A 72 5.22 6.26 -15.10
N SER A 73 4.59 5.11 -14.82
CA SER A 73 4.68 3.93 -15.70
C SER A 73 4.17 4.21 -17.11
N VAL A 74 3.05 4.92 -17.24
CA VAL A 74 2.50 5.30 -18.55
C VAL A 74 3.44 6.26 -19.28
N GLN A 75 4.02 7.23 -18.56
CA GLN A 75 4.99 8.17 -19.14
C GLN A 75 6.25 7.45 -19.65
N ASP A 76 6.75 6.47 -18.90
CA ASP A 76 7.92 5.67 -19.30
C ASP A 76 7.63 4.83 -20.54
N GLU A 77 6.46 4.21 -20.65
CA GLU A 77 6.04 3.48 -21.86
C GLU A 77 5.95 4.40 -23.09
N GLU A 78 5.40 5.60 -22.92
CA GLU A 78 5.34 6.59 -24.01
C GLU A 78 6.73 7.04 -24.45
N LEU A 79 7.64 7.26 -23.50
CA LEU A 79 9.02 7.61 -23.79
C LEU A 79 9.72 6.49 -24.57
N LEU A 80 9.59 5.25 -24.12
CA LEU A 80 10.17 4.08 -24.80
C LEU A 80 9.64 3.92 -26.22
N LYS A 81 8.34 4.12 -26.45
CA LYS A 81 7.74 4.07 -27.80
C LYS A 81 8.32 5.16 -28.71
N ARG A 82 8.51 6.38 -28.20
CA ARG A 82 9.12 7.48 -28.95
C ARG A 82 10.58 7.20 -29.30
N MET A 83 11.33 6.57 -28.39
CA MET A 83 12.72 6.17 -28.66
C MET A 83 12.82 5.08 -29.74
N GLN A 84 11.88 4.13 -29.78
CA GLN A 84 11.86 3.05 -30.78
C GLN A 84 11.43 3.52 -32.18
N GLN A 85 10.67 4.61 -32.27
CA GLN A 85 10.27 5.22 -33.56
C GLN A 85 11.34 6.15 -34.14
N GLY A 86 12.45 6.39 -33.42
CA GLY A 86 13.54 7.29 -33.80
C GLY A 86 14.74 6.63 -34.49
N THR A 87 14.63 5.35 -34.90
CA THR A 87 15.58 4.62 -35.75
C THR A 87 14.89 4.16 -37.02
#